data_AF-A0A0B2AGV6-F1
#
_entry.id   AF-A0A0B2AGV6-F1
#
_cell.length_a   1.000
_cell.length_b   1.000
_cell.length_c   1.000
_cell.angle_alpha   90.00
_cell.angle_beta   90.00
_cell.angle_gamma   90.00
#
_symmetry.space_group_name_H-M   'P 1'
#
loop_
_entity.id
_entity.type
_entity.pdbx_description
1 polymer ?
#
loop_
_entity_poly.entity_id
_entity_poly.type
_entity_poly.pdbx_seq_one_letter_code
_entity_poly.pdbx_strand_id
1 'polypeptide(L)'
;MDEFMRRVLSRQITDISDAPQANDDAFLASVEGLRNFLSAKGRAPEAFCPDSEEALMGRWLELQKGHARSGTLCEQRRSVLEEILGPDWSIA
;
A
#
# COMPACT_ATOMS: atom_id res chain seq x y z
N MET A 1 -19.53 -10.22 -9.17
CA MET A 1 -19.65 -9.15 -8.16
C MET A 1 -18.28 -9.03 -7.51
N ASP A 2 -17.46 -8.16 -8.08
CA ASP A 2 -16.03 -8.09 -7.78
C ASP A 2 -15.76 -7.60 -6.36
N GLU A 3 -14.79 -8.24 -5.70
CA GLU A 3 -14.32 -7.90 -4.35
C GLU A 3 -13.83 -6.43 -4.27
N PHE A 4 -13.35 -5.92 -5.40
CA PHE A 4 -13.01 -4.52 -5.60
C PHE A 4 -14.23 -3.59 -5.47
N MET A 5 -15.36 -3.97 -6.06
CA MET A 5 -16.62 -3.21 -5.95
C MET A 5 -17.19 -3.28 -4.53
N ARG A 6 -17.04 -4.42 -3.84
CA ARG A 6 -17.50 -4.56 -2.44
C ARG A 6 -16.73 -3.65 -1.48
N ARG A 7 -15.42 -3.45 -1.68
CA ARG A 7 -14.61 -2.56 -0.84
C ARG A 7 -14.81 -1.08 -1.14
N VAL A 8 -15.05 -0.73 -2.40
CA VAL A 8 -15.31 0.66 -2.82
C VAL A 8 -16.70 1.13 -2.40
N LEU A 9 -17.71 0.23 -2.41
CA LEU A 9 -19.09 0.58 -2.05
C LEU A 9 -19.35 0.74 -0.54
N SER A 10 -18.40 0.39 0.34
CA SER A 10 -18.55 0.56 1.79
C SER A 10 -18.20 1.94 2.33
N ARG A 11 -17.92 2.93 1.47
CA ARG A 11 -17.39 4.25 1.88
C ARG A 11 -18.26 5.42 1.41
N GLN A 12 -19.55 5.35 1.70
CA GLN A 12 -20.35 6.56 1.84
C GLN A 12 -20.73 6.73 3.31
N ILE A 13 -20.66 8.00 3.75
CA ILE A 13 -21.01 8.49 5.10
C ILE A 13 -19.87 8.33 6.10
N THR A 14 -18.86 9.20 6.08
CA THR A 14 -18.69 10.21 7.14
C THR A 14 -17.49 11.12 6.85
N ASP A 15 -17.76 12.40 7.07
CA ASP A 15 -16.89 13.56 7.16
C ASP A 15 -15.79 13.41 8.24
N ILE A 16 -14.78 12.57 8.02
CA ILE A 16 -13.63 12.48 8.94
C ILE A 16 -12.35 12.20 8.15
N SER A 17 -11.63 13.26 7.81
CA SER A 17 -10.36 13.22 7.09
C SER A 17 -9.17 12.69 7.90
N ASP A 18 -9.38 12.03 9.05
CA ASP A 18 -8.29 11.56 9.93
C ASP A 18 -8.65 10.29 10.73
N ALA A 19 -9.48 9.40 10.18
CA ALA A 19 -9.72 8.11 10.82
C ALA A 19 -8.63 7.08 10.43
N PRO A 20 -8.05 6.34 11.39
CA PRO A 20 -7.17 5.21 11.08
C PRO A 20 -7.93 4.25 10.16
N GLN A 21 -7.32 3.90 9.03
CA GLN A 21 -7.96 3.01 8.08
C GLN A 21 -8.10 1.64 8.77
N ALA A 22 -9.30 1.04 8.76
CA ALA A 22 -9.71 -0.10 9.60
C ALA A 22 -8.87 -1.41 9.48
N ASN A 23 -7.79 -1.40 8.72
CA ASN A 23 -6.89 -2.53 8.47
C ASN A 23 -5.42 -2.15 8.75
N ASP A 24 -5.13 -1.48 9.86
CA ASP A 24 -3.77 -1.05 10.18
C ASP A 24 -2.85 -2.25 10.52
N ASP A 25 -3.32 -3.28 11.22
CA ASP A 25 -2.55 -4.52 11.43
C ASP A 25 -2.15 -5.19 10.11
N ALA A 26 -3.09 -5.31 9.16
CA ALA A 26 -2.81 -5.89 7.86
C ALA A 26 -1.86 -5.00 7.04
N PHE A 27 -1.95 -3.67 7.19
CA PHE A 27 -1.03 -2.73 6.58
C PHE A 27 0.39 -2.87 7.16
N LEU A 28 0.52 -2.95 8.48
CA LEU A 28 1.80 -3.14 9.16
C LEU A 28 2.46 -4.47 8.75
N ALA A 29 1.68 -5.56 8.67
CA ALA A 29 2.19 -6.84 8.19
C ALA A 29 2.70 -6.76 6.73
N SER A 30 1.97 -6.07 5.84
CA SER A 30 2.42 -5.82 4.47
C SER A 30 3.69 -4.96 4.43
N VAL A 31 3.77 -3.95 5.30
CA VAL A 31 4.93 -3.05 5.42
C VAL A 31 6.17 -3.80 5.92
N GLU A 32 6.03 -4.68 6.89
CA GLU A 32 7.13 -5.54 7.35
C GLU A 32 7.59 -6.48 6.24
N GLY A 33 6.66 -7.07 5.49
CA GLY A 33 6.97 -7.87 4.30
C GLY A 33 7.75 -7.08 3.26
N LEU A 34 7.33 -5.85 2.98
CA LEU A 34 8.02 -4.94 2.07
C LEU A 34 9.43 -4.61 2.59
N ARG A 35 9.58 -4.28 3.87
CA ARG A 35 10.89 -3.97 4.48
C ARG A 35 11.85 -5.15 4.37
N ASN A 36 11.37 -6.36 4.61
CA ASN A 36 12.15 -7.59 4.47
C ASN A 36 12.56 -7.80 3.00
N PHE A 37 11.64 -7.58 2.06
CA PHE A 37 11.93 -7.67 0.63
C PHE A 37 12.98 -6.66 0.19
N LEU A 38 12.86 -5.40 0.63
CA LEU A 38 13.83 -4.34 0.35
C LEU A 38 15.21 -4.66 0.93
N SER A 39 15.26 -5.16 2.15
CA SER A 39 16.52 -5.59 2.78
C SER A 39 17.18 -6.73 2.01
N ALA A 40 16.38 -7.68 1.49
CA ALA A 40 16.87 -8.85 0.78
C ALA A 40 17.26 -8.57 -0.69
N LYS A 41 16.53 -7.70 -1.38
CA LYS A 41 16.66 -7.48 -2.84
C LYS A 41 17.23 -6.12 -3.21
N GLY A 42 17.18 -5.13 -2.30
CA GLY A 42 17.63 -3.76 -2.54
C GLY A 42 16.76 -2.96 -3.51
N ARG A 43 15.59 -3.48 -3.91
CA ARG A 43 14.67 -2.85 -4.88
C ARG A 43 13.22 -3.06 -4.47
N ALA A 44 12.33 -2.19 -4.93
CA ALA A 44 10.90 -2.37 -4.73
C ALA A 44 10.37 -3.66 -5.42
N PRO A 45 9.35 -4.30 -4.85
CA PRO A 45 8.71 -5.48 -5.46
C PRO A 45 7.97 -5.08 -6.74
N GLU A 46 8.07 -5.91 -7.77
CA GLU A 46 7.44 -5.67 -9.06
C GLU A 46 6.10 -6.43 -9.18
N ALA A 47 5.03 -5.73 -9.55
CA ALA A 47 3.68 -6.29 -9.65
C ALA A 47 3.52 -7.40 -10.72
N PHE A 48 4.45 -7.44 -11.68
CA PHE A 48 4.46 -8.36 -12.82
C PHE A 48 5.60 -9.40 -12.76
N CYS A 49 6.25 -9.57 -11.60
CA CYS A 49 7.27 -10.59 -11.40
C CYS A 49 6.68 -12.03 -11.51
N PRO A 50 7.43 -13.03 -12.01
CA PRO A 50 7.02 -14.44 -11.96
C PRO A 50 6.89 -15.00 -10.53
N ASP A 51 7.54 -14.37 -9.55
CA ASP A 51 7.40 -14.75 -8.15
C ASP A 51 6.04 -14.28 -7.60
N SER A 52 5.24 -15.22 -7.11
CA SER A 52 3.86 -14.94 -6.68
C SER A 52 3.80 -14.06 -5.43
N GLU A 53 4.78 -14.17 -4.53
CA GLU A 53 4.84 -13.36 -3.31
C GLU A 53 5.27 -11.92 -3.65
N GLU A 54 6.30 -11.77 -4.49
CA GLU A 54 6.73 -10.47 -5.00
C GLU A 54 5.60 -9.77 -5.79
N ALA A 55 4.94 -10.48 -6.70
CA ALA A 55 3.86 -9.92 -7.50
C ALA A 55 2.70 -9.42 -6.63
N LEU A 56 2.38 -10.14 -5.55
CA LEU A 56 1.34 -9.72 -4.60
C LEU A 56 1.75 -8.44 -3.84
N MET A 57 3.01 -8.35 -3.38
CA MET A 57 3.53 -7.14 -2.74
C MET A 57 3.58 -5.95 -3.71
N GLY A 58 4.01 -6.18 -4.96
CA GLY A 58 4.04 -5.15 -6.00
C GLY A 58 2.66 -4.62 -6.33
N ARG A 59 1.64 -5.50 -6.45
CA ARG A 59 0.23 -5.08 -6.63
C ARG A 59 -0.29 -4.30 -5.44
N TRP A 60 0.03 -4.73 -4.21
CA TRP A 60 -0.33 -3.99 -3.01
C TRP A 60 0.28 -2.58 -3.01
N LEU A 61 1.55 -2.44 -3.42
CA LEU A 61 2.22 -1.15 -3.52
C LEU A 61 1.58 -0.24 -4.57
N GLU A 62 1.23 -0.79 -5.74
CA GLU A 62 0.50 -0.09 -6.80
C GLU A 62 -0.88 0.39 -6.33
N LEU A 63 -1.59 -0.41 -5.52
CA LEU A 63 -2.86 0.02 -4.91
C LEU A 63 -2.66 1.20 -3.95
N GLN A 64 -1.60 1.18 -3.12
CA GLN A 64 -1.29 2.34 -2.28
C GLN A 64 -0.95 3.56 -3.13
N LYS A 65 -0.25 3.40 -4.26
CA LYS A 65 0.08 4.49 -5.20
C LYS A 65 -1.19 5.08 -5.81
N GLY A 66 -2.13 4.21 -6.19
CA GLY A 66 -3.46 4.61 -6.63
C GLY A 66 -4.21 5.41 -5.56
N HIS A 67 -4.20 4.94 -4.32
CA HIS A 67 -4.83 5.65 -3.20
C HIS A 67 -4.20 7.02 -2.93
N ALA A 68 -2.87 7.13 -2.91
CA ALA A 68 -2.17 8.41 -2.75
C ALA A 68 -2.46 9.38 -3.90
N ARG A 69 -2.47 8.90 -5.15
CA ARG A 69 -2.84 9.72 -6.32
C ARG A 69 -4.28 10.21 -6.26
N SER A 70 -5.20 9.40 -5.73
CA SER A 70 -6.60 9.77 -5.52
C SER A 70 -6.86 10.59 -4.25
N GLY A 71 -5.84 10.84 -3.41
CA GLY A 71 -5.99 11.53 -2.13
C GLY A 71 -6.74 10.75 -1.06
N THR A 72 -6.88 9.42 -1.21
CA THR A 72 -7.61 8.55 -0.25
C THR A 72 -6.69 7.78 0.69
N LEU A 73 -5.37 7.88 0.50
CA LEU A 73 -4.39 7.34 1.43
C LEU A 73 -4.19 8.33 2.59
N CYS A 74 -4.33 7.85 3.83
CA CYS A 74 -4.07 8.68 5.00
C CYS A 74 -2.58 9.04 5.13
N GLU A 75 -2.32 10.20 5.74
CA GLU A 75 -0.97 10.74 5.88
C GLU A 75 -0.04 9.82 6.68
N GLN A 76 -0.55 9.15 7.72
CA GLN A 76 0.24 8.17 8.49
C GLN A 76 0.79 7.03 7.62
N ARG A 77 -0.07 6.39 6.81
CA ARG A 77 0.37 5.30 5.92
C ARG A 77 1.32 5.78 4.85
N ARG A 78 1.07 6.98 4.31
CA ARG A 78 1.97 7.63 3.38
C ARG A 78 3.35 7.85 4.02
N SER A 79 3.41 8.42 5.21
CA SER A 79 4.66 8.67 5.93
C SER A 79 5.45 7.38 6.19
N VAL A 80 4.77 6.28 6.56
CA VAL A 80 5.41 4.97 6.75
C VAL A 80 6.00 4.46 5.43
N LEU A 81 5.28 4.58 4.32
CA LEU A 81 5.78 4.17 3.01
C LEU A 81 6.95 5.04 2.54
N GLU A 82 6.91 6.36 2.77
CA GLU A 82 7.99 7.29 2.44
C GLU A 82 9.26 7.05 3.27
N GLU A 83 9.13 6.66 4.54
CA GLU A 83 10.29 6.28 5.37
C GLU A 83 11.02 5.06 4.81
N ILE A 84 10.28 4.13 4.20
CA ILE A 84 10.80 2.83 3.75
C ILE A 84 11.28 2.88 2.30
N LEU A 85 10.50 3.49 1.41
CA LEU A 85 10.76 3.56 -0.03
C LEU A 85 11.46 4.86 -0.45
N GLY A 86 11.56 5.84 0.44
CA GLY A 86 12.02 7.17 0.12
C GLY A 86 10.96 8.06 -0.55
N PRO A 87 11.34 9.31 -0.88
CA PRO A 87 10.45 10.26 -1.54
C PRO A 87 10.00 9.73 -2.90
N ASP A 88 8.75 10.01 -3.26
CA ASP A 88 8.10 9.55 -4.51
C ASP A 88 7.85 8.03 -4.60
N TRP A 89 8.20 7.26 -3.57
CA TRP A 89 8.07 5.80 -3.53
C TRP A 89 8.70 5.09 -4.75
N SER A 90 9.75 5.74 -5.27
CA SER A 90 10.62 5.27 -6.34
C SER A 90 12.00 5.13 -5.73
N ILE A 91 12.30 3.93 -5.23
CA ILE A 91 13.68 3.59 -4.90
C ILE A 91 14.41 3.47 -6.23
N ALA A 92 15.47 4.27 -6.39
CA ALA A 92 16.38 4.22 -7.55
C ALA A 92 17.22 2.94 -7.53
#